data_AF-A0A8C3UJE4-F1
#
_entry.id   AF-A0A8C3UJE4-F1
#
_cell.length_a   1.000
_cell.length_b   1.000
_cell.length_c   1.000
_cell.angle_alpha   90.00
_cell.angle_beta   90.00
_cell.angle_gamma   90.00
#
_symmetry.space_group_name_H-M   'P 1'
#
loop_
_entity.id
_entity.type
_entity.pdbx_description
1 polymer ?
#
loop_
_entity_poly.entity_id
_entity_poly.type
_entity_poly.pdbx_seq_one_letter_code
_entity_poly.pdbx_strand_id
1 'polypeptide(L)'
;MLKEYKWITSDKLLFGQPNTTYDFKSSNPKEASQKLQKLQEHKEKLIRNANTRAMNMLSDAEERYNDLMKKKRIVENDKIKILTIIKELDWKKKQVLEVAWKKVNEDFGSVFSTLLPEARTMLAASKTHNVFVSMEFTVALRKTWKENLTELSGGQRLKQKNYSNFMTIKLTGL
;
A
#
# COMPACT_ATOMS: atom_id res chain seq x y z
N MET A 1 0.09 -42.55 58.59
CA MET A 1 1.22 -41.81 59.20
C MET A 1 2.60 -42.44 58.97
N LEU A 2 3.07 -43.46 59.72
CA LEU A 2 4.44 -44.01 59.51
C LEU A 2 4.61 -44.88 58.25
N LYS A 3 3.52 -45.45 57.70
CA LYS A 3 3.55 -46.21 56.44
C LYS A 3 3.57 -45.32 55.18
N GLU A 4 3.09 -44.08 55.27
CA GLU A 4 2.96 -43.16 54.13
C GLU A 4 4.19 -42.27 53.94
N TYR A 5 4.94 -42.01 55.01
CA TYR A 5 6.08 -41.09 55.00
C TYR A 5 7.34 -41.79 55.50
N LYS A 6 7.92 -42.64 54.63
CA LYS A 6 9.12 -43.45 54.93
C LYS A 6 10.35 -42.63 55.35
N TRP A 7 10.44 -41.37 54.91
CA TRP A 7 11.52 -40.45 55.25
C TRP A 7 11.53 -40.07 56.74
N ILE A 8 10.36 -40.09 57.41
CA ILE A 8 10.24 -39.75 58.83
C ILE A 8 11.05 -40.70 59.69
N THR A 9 11.12 -41.98 59.33
CA THR A 9 11.93 -42.98 60.06
C THR A 9 13.43 -42.75 59.93
N SER A 10 13.90 -42.28 58.77
CA SER A 10 15.32 -41.99 58.51
C SER A 10 15.77 -40.68 59.16
N ASP A 11 14.93 -39.65 59.09
CA ASP A 11 15.27 -38.30 59.54
C ASP A 11 14.88 -38.04 60.99
N LYS A 12 14.18 -38.97 61.66
CA LYS A 12 13.77 -38.85 63.07
C LYS A 12 14.93 -38.50 63.99
N LEU A 13 16.12 -39.02 63.68
CA LEU A 13 17.34 -38.81 64.46
C LEU A 13 17.88 -37.36 64.37
N LEU A 14 17.53 -36.65 63.30
CA LEU A 14 17.94 -35.26 63.02
C LEU A 14 16.95 -34.23 63.59
N PHE A 15 15.77 -34.66 64.02
CA PHE A 15 14.74 -33.77 64.57
C PHE A 15 15.20 -33.13 65.89
N GLY A 16 15.21 -31.79 65.93
CA GLY A 16 15.59 -31.02 67.10
C GLY A 16 17.10 -30.93 67.34
N GLN A 17 17.95 -31.41 66.42
CA GLN A 17 19.39 -31.25 66.53
C GLN A 17 19.83 -29.83 66.12
N PRO A 18 20.70 -29.17 66.90
CA PRO A 18 21.20 -27.84 66.57
C PRO A 18 21.98 -27.87 65.25
N ASN A 19 21.84 -26.83 64.43
CA ASN A 19 22.51 -26.68 63.13
C ASN A 19 22.06 -27.68 62.03
N THR A 20 20.89 -28.31 62.20
CA THR A 20 20.25 -29.14 61.16
C THR A 20 18.99 -28.47 60.62
N THR A 21 18.49 -28.93 59.46
CA THR A 21 17.26 -28.41 58.84
C THR A 21 16.01 -28.56 59.72
N TYR A 22 16.09 -29.42 60.75
CA TYR A 22 15.03 -29.69 61.72
C TYR A 22 15.35 -29.12 63.12
N ASP A 23 16.16 -28.07 63.19
CA ASP A 23 16.44 -27.34 64.42
C ASP A 23 15.21 -26.51 64.85
N PHE A 24 14.41 -27.06 65.75
CA PHE A 24 13.20 -26.42 66.26
C PHE A 24 13.46 -25.23 67.17
N LYS A 25 14.72 -24.96 67.58
CA LYS A 25 15.09 -23.78 68.35
C LYS A 25 15.33 -22.56 67.46
N SER A 26 15.89 -22.76 66.26
CA SER A 26 16.11 -21.69 65.28
C SER A 26 14.96 -21.53 64.29
N SER A 27 14.21 -22.61 64.00
CA SER A 27 13.00 -22.58 63.17
C SER A 27 11.83 -23.19 63.92
N ASN A 28 11.03 -22.35 64.57
CA ASN A 28 9.88 -22.81 65.33
C ASN A 28 8.80 -23.39 64.39
N PRO A 29 8.44 -24.68 64.52
CA PRO A 29 7.48 -25.32 63.62
C PRO A 29 6.07 -24.69 63.68
N LYS A 30 5.67 -24.08 64.80
CA LYS A 30 4.41 -23.32 64.89
C LYS A 30 4.46 -22.05 64.06
N GLU A 31 5.57 -21.30 64.10
CA GLU A 31 5.74 -20.09 63.31
C GLU A 31 5.87 -20.40 61.81
N ALA A 32 6.60 -21.47 61.47
CA ALA A 32 6.70 -21.96 60.10
C ALA A 32 5.33 -22.36 59.54
N SER A 33 4.51 -23.06 60.34
CA SER A 33 3.13 -23.42 59.96
C SER A 33 2.24 -22.20 59.78
N GLN A 34 2.32 -21.21 60.68
CA GLN A 34 1.58 -19.95 60.54
C GLN A 34 2.02 -19.15 59.32
N LYS A 35 3.32 -19.14 59.02
CA LYS A 35 3.87 -18.46 57.84
C LYS A 35 3.42 -19.16 56.56
N LEU A 36 3.40 -20.49 56.55
CA LEU A 36 2.87 -21.30 55.44
C LEU A 36 1.38 -21.03 55.23
N GLN A 37 0.58 -20.98 56.31
CA GLN A 37 -0.84 -20.63 56.22
C GLN A 37 -1.05 -19.23 55.64
N LYS A 38 -0.32 -18.22 56.13
CA LYS A 38 -0.39 -16.85 55.59
C LYS A 38 0.01 -16.80 54.11
N LEU A 39 1.05 -17.54 53.70
CA LEU A 39 1.48 -17.65 52.30
C LEU A 39 0.42 -18.33 51.44
N GLN A 40 -0.24 -19.37 51.95
CA GLN A 40 -1.32 -20.09 51.27
C GLN A 40 -2.52 -19.16 51.04
N GLU A 41 -2.96 -18.44 52.08
CA GLU A 41 -4.04 -17.45 52.00
C GLU A 41 -3.71 -16.32 51.02
N HIS A 42 -2.45 -15.87 51.00
CA HIS A 42 -1.99 -14.84 50.06
C HIS A 42 -2.01 -15.36 48.62
N LYS A 43 -1.55 -16.59 48.39
CA LYS A 43 -1.61 -17.25 47.09
C LYS A 43 -3.05 -17.41 46.61
N GLU A 44 -3.98 -17.82 47.48
CA GLU A 44 -5.39 -17.93 47.10
C GLU A 44 -6.04 -16.59 46.77
N LYS A 45 -5.73 -15.52 47.53
CA LYS A 45 -6.19 -14.17 47.19
C LYS A 45 -5.63 -13.71 45.85
N LEU A 46 -4.35 -13.99 45.59
CA LEU A 46 -3.72 -13.69 44.30
C LEU A 46 -4.33 -14.50 43.16
N ILE A 47 -4.64 -15.78 43.35
CA ILE A 47 -5.29 -16.60 42.31
C ILE A 47 -6.72 -16.08 42.02
N ARG A 48 -7.46 -15.66 43.05
CA ARG A 48 -8.80 -15.06 42.90
C ARG A 48 -8.76 -13.71 42.18
N ASN A 49 -7.71 -12.92 42.41
CA ASN A 49 -7.52 -11.60 41.79
C ASN A 49 -6.75 -11.67 40.45
N ALA A 50 -6.02 -12.75 40.21
CA ALA A 50 -5.29 -12.96 38.97
C ALA A 50 -6.28 -13.35 37.89
N ASN A 51 -6.30 -12.56 36.82
CA ASN A 51 -7.07 -12.89 35.64
C ASN A 51 -6.41 -14.09 34.95
N THR A 52 -6.91 -15.29 35.23
CA THR A 52 -6.45 -16.55 34.60
C THR A 52 -6.64 -16.55 33.08
N ARG A 53 -7.48 -15.66 32.53
CA ARG A 53 -7.68 -15.47 31.09
C ARG A 53 -6.67 -14.48 30.47
N ALA A 54 -5.87 -13.78 31.26
CA ALA A 54 -4.90 -12.81 30.75
C ALA A 54 -3.90 -13.44 29.78
N MET A 55 -3.48 -14.69 30.04
CA MET A 55 -2.57 -15.41 29.14
C MET A 55 -3.23 -15.69 27.77
N ASN A 56 -4.50 -16.09 27.77
CA ASN A 56 -5.24 -16.34 26.53
C ASN A 56 -5.52 -15.02 25.79
N MET A 57 -5.92 -13.97 26.52
CA MET A 57 -6.13 -12.64 25.92
C MET A 57 -4.84 -12.06 25.31
N LEU A 58 -3.68 -12.33 25.91
CA LEU A 58 -2.39 -11.94 25.36
C LEU A 58 -2.11 -12.70 24.06
N SER A 59 -2.28 -14.03 24.07
CA SER A 59 -2.10 -14.86 22.87
C SER A 59 -3.02 -14.42 21.73
N ASP A 60 -4.30 -14.17 22.01
CA ASP A 60 -5.27 -13.68 21.02
C ASP A 60 -4.87 -12.29 20.47
N ALA A 61 -4.34 -11.41 21.32
CA ALA A 61 -3.90 -10.08 20.93
C ALA A 61 -2.64 -10.15 20.05
N GLU A 62 -1.69 -11.01 20.37
CA GLU A 62 -0.48 -11.26 19.58
C GLU A 62 -0.82 -11.84 18.20
N GLU A 63 -1.75 -12.80 18.12
CA GLU A 63 -2.21 -13.36 16.85
C GLU A 63 -2.84 -12.28 15.97
N ARG A 64 -3.77 -11.49 16.53
CA ARG A 64 -4.42 -10.37 15.81
C ARG A 64 -3.41 -9.33 15.34
N TYR A 65 -2.40 -9.03 16.16
CA TYR A 65 -1.33 -8.10 15.79
C TYR A 65 -0.52 -8.64 14.61
N ASN A 66 -0.11 -9.91 14.66
CA ASN A 66 0.64 -10.54 13.58
C ASN A 66 -0.15 -10.56 12.26
N ASP A 67 -1.43 -10.87 12.32
CA ASP A 67 -2.30 -10.85 11.14
C ASP A 67 -2.50 -9.45 10.59
N LEU A 68 -2.65 -8.44 11.47
CA LEU A 68 -2.72 -7.04 11.05
C LEU A 68 -1.43 -6.60 10.36
N MET A 69 -0.27 -7.01 10.91
CA MET A 69 1.04 -6.69 10.32
C MET A 69 1.23 -7.37 8.96
N LYS A 70 0.78 -8.62 8.78
CA LYS A 70 0.76 -9.28 7.47
C LYS A 70 -0.12 -8.53 6.48
N LYS A 71 -1.35 -8.18 6.86
CA LYS A 71 -2.28 -7.42 6.02
C LYS A 71 -1.71 -6.05 5.62
N LYS A 72 -1.09 -5.34 6.56
CA LYS A 72 -0.42 -4.06 6.29
C LYS A 72 0.66 -4.20 5.20
N ARG A 73 1.52 -5.21 5.30
CA ARG A 73 2.57 -5.47 4.30
C ARG A 73 1.99 -5.76 2.91
N ILE A 74 0.90 -6.52 2.83
CA ILE A 74 0.23 -6.81 1.56
C ILE A 74 -0.30 -5.51 0.94
N VAL A 75 -0.99 -4.68 1.71
CA VAL A 75 -1.54 -3.39 1.25
C VAL A 75 -0.42 -2.44 0.77
N GLU A 76 0.68 -2.35 1.51
CA GLU A 76 1.83 -1.52 1.12
C GLU A 76 2.46 -2.02 -0.20
N ASN A 77 2.63 -3.33 -0.34
CA ASN A 77 3.17 -3.93 -1.56
C ASN A 77 2.23 -3.71 -2.76
N ASP A 78 0.92 -3.88 -2.58
CA ASP A 78 -0.05 -3.70 -3.65
C ASP A 78 -0.17 -2.23 -4.05
N LYS A 79 -0.05 -1.29 -3.10
CA LYS A 79 0.07 0.14 -3.41
C LYS A 79 1.27 0.41 -4.33
N ILE A 80 2.44 -0.16 -4.04
CA ILE A 80 3.64 0.02 -4.86
C ILE A 80 3.41 -0.57 -6.26
N LYS A 81 2.82 -1.78 -6.36
CA LYS A 81 2.51 -2.40 -7.65
C LYS A 81 1.56 -1.55 -8.48
N ILE A 82 0.48 -1.03 -7.89
CA ILE A 82 -0.48 -0.17 -8.58
C ILE A 82 0.21 1.07 -9.14
N LEU A 83 1.07 1.73 -8.34
CA LEU A 83 1.83 2.89 -8.80
C LEU A 83 2.78 2.57 -9.96
N THR A 84 3.43 1.41 -9.93
CA THR A 84 4.29 0.95 -11.04
C THR A 84 3.49 0.70 -12.30
N ILE A 85 2.33 0.03 -12.19
CA ILE A 85 1.44 -0.23 -13.31
C ILE A 85 0.91 1.08 -13.92
N ILE A 86 0.52 2.05 -13.08
CA ILE A 86 0.07 3.37 -13.56
C ILE A 86 1.18 4.04 -14.38
N LYS A 87 2.41 4.03 -13.88
CA LYS A 87 3.56 4.60 -14.61
C LYS A 87 3.80 3.90 -15.95
N GLU A 88 3.67 2.57 -15.98
CA GLU A 88 3.82 1.79 -17.21
C GLU A 88 2.71 2.11 -18.21
N LEU A 89 1.46 2.22 -17.75
CA LEU A 89 0.32 2.60 -18.58
C LEU A 89 0.48 4.02 -19.14
N ASP A 90 0.92 4.98 -18.32
CA ASP A 90 1.22 6.34 -18.79
C ASP A 90 2.31 6.35 -19.85
N TRP A 91 3.36 5.53 -19.69
CA TRP A 91 4.40 5.40 -20.69
C TRP A 91 3.87 4.81 -22.00
N LYS A 92 3.11 3.70 -21.95
CA LYS A 92 2.48 3.10 -23.14
C LYS A 92 1.53 4.06 -23.83
N LYS A 93 0.72 4.80 -23.08
CA LYS A 93 -0.17 5.85 -23.61
C LYS A 93 0.61 6.90 -24.39
N LYS A 94 1.73 7.40 -23.84
CA LYS A 94 2.59 8.38 -24.52
C LYS A 94 3.18 7.83 -25.81
N GLN A 95 3.69 6.60 -25.80
CA GLN A 95 4.26 5.94 -26.98
C GLN A 95 3.23 5.81 -28.11
N VAL A 96 2.04 5.27 -27.79
CA VAL A 96 0.97 5.11 -28.78
C VAL A 96 0.53 6.46 -29.34
N LEU A 97 0.40 7.48 -28.49
CA LEU A 97 0.00 8.81 -28.93
C LEU A 97 1.07 9.46 -29.81
N GLU A 98 2.36 9.30 -29.51
CA GLU A 98 3.45 9.85 -30.32
C GLU A 98 3.47 9.21 -31.72
N VAL A 99 3.26 7.89 -31.81
CA VAL A 99 3.19 7.17 -33.09
C VAL A 99 1.97 7.63 -33.89
N ALA A 100 0.80 7.72 -33.25
CA ALA A 100 -0.41 8.22 -33.88
C ALA A 100 -0.24 9.66 -34.37
N TRP A 101 0.38 10.52 -33.56
CA TRP A 101 0.66 11.92 -33.88
C TRP A 101 1.55 12.06 -35.12
N LYS A 102 2.65 11.29 -35.20
CA LYS A 102 3.54 11.30 -36.37
C LYS A 102 2.79 10.91 -37.64
N LYS A 103 2.03 9.81 -37.58
CA LYS A 103 1.26 9.31 -38.71
C LYS A 103 0.19 10.31 -39.17
N VAL A 104 -0.57 10.88 -38.23
CA VAL A 104 -1.58 11.89 -38.58
C VAL A 104 -0.93 13.11 -39.20
N ASN A 105 0.24 13.55 -38.73
CA ASN A 105 0.98 14.66 -39.33
C ASN A 105 1.45 14.38 -40.75
N GLU A 106 1.95 13.17 -41.02
CA GLU A 106 2.35 12.74 -42.36
C GLU A 106 1.16 12.73 -43.32
N ASP A 107 0.06 12.06 -42.92
CA ASP A 107 -1.17 11.98 -43.71
C ASP A 107 -1.77 13.38 -43.95
N PHE A 108 -1.76 14.23 -42.93
CA PHE A 108 -2.25 15.61 -43.02
C PHE A 108 -1.40 16.45 -43.98
N GLY A 109 -0.07 16.37 -43.86
CA GLY A 109 0.86 17.02 -44.79
C GLY A 109 0.64 16.59 -46.24
N SER A 110 0.43 15.29 -46.47
CA SER A 110 0.15 14.74 -47.80
C SER A 110 -1.16 15.29 -48.38
N VAL A 111 -2.26 15.25 -47.63
CA VAL A 111 -3.57 15.76 -48.07
C VAL A 111 -3.51 17.26 -48.39
N PHE A 112 -2.86 18.07 -47.55
CA PHE A 112 -2.80 19.52 -47.77
C PHE A 112 -1.84 19.92 -48.88
N SER A 113 -0.72 19.20 -49.06
CA SER A 113 0.18 19.43 -50.20
C SER A 113 -0.49 19.15 -51.55
N THR A 114 -1.42 18.19 -51.59
CA THR A 114 -2.23 17.90 -52.78
C THR A 114 -3.27 19.00 -53.06
N LEU A 115 -3.83 19.61 -52.01
CA LEU A 115 -4.88 20.63 -52.14
C LEU A 115 -4.35 22.04 -52.39
N LEU A 116 -3.17 22.37 -51.84
CA LEU A 116 -2.54 23.66 -51.92
C LEU A 116 -1.05 23.46 -52.24
N PRO A 117 -0.66 23.59 -53.52
CA PRO A 117 0.75 23.64 -53.89
C PRO A 117 1.44 24.74 -53.06
N GLU A 118 2.55 24.42 -52.41
CA GLU A 118 3.32 25.29 -51.49
C GLU A 118 2.78 25.49 -50.05
N ALA A 119 1.79 24.71 -49.60
CA ALA A 119 1.37 24.69 -48.18
C ALA A 119 2.07 23.58 -47.38
N ARG A 120 2.53 23.90 -46.17
CA ARG A 120 3.07 22.94 -45.19
C ARG A 120 2.22 22.97 -43.93
N THR A 121 1.72 21.83 -43.49
CA THR A 121 0.79 21.73 -42.36
C THR A 121 1.34 20.83 -41.26
N MET A 122 1.14 21.20 -40.00
CA MET A 122 1.60 20.41 -38.86
C MET A 122 0.67 20.60 -37.64
N LEU A 123 0.33 19.51 -36.98
CA LEU A 123 -0.29 19.51 -35.66
C LEU A 123 0.78 19.87 -34.63
N ALA A 124 0.58 20.97 -33.91
CA ALA A 124 1.45 21.38 -32.82
C ALA A 124 0.75 21.20 -31.47
N ALA A 125 1.54 21.06 -30.41
CA ALA A 125 1.00 21.15 -29.06
C ALA A 125 0.51 22.58 -28.80
N SER A 126 -0.67 22.75 -28.17
CA SER A 126 -1.12 24.07 -27.73
C SER A 126 -0.11 24.66 -26.74
N LYS A 127 0.10 25.98 -26.81
CA LYS A 127 1.05 26.72 -25.96
C LYS A 127 0.76 26.64 -24.46
N THR A 128 -0.45 26.21 -24.08
CA THR A 128 -0.93 26.34 -22.70
C THR A 128 -0.96 25.04 -21.90
N HIS A 129 -0.88 23.86 -22.54
CA HIS A 129 -0.95 22.58 -21.84
C HIS A 129 -0.02 21.54 -22.47
N ASN A 130 0.34 20.53 -21.66
CA ASN A 130 1.03 19.32 -22.11
C ASN A 130 0.40 18.82 -23.42
N VAL A 131 1.23 18.37 -24.38
CA VAL A 131 0.83 17.87 -25.73
C VAL A 131 -0.36 16.88 -25.69
N PHE A 132 -0.57 16.28 -24.53
CA PHE A 132 -1.57 15.27 -24.19
C PHE A 132 -2.98 15.79 -23.87
N VAL A 133 -3.19 17.11 -23.71
CA VAL A 133 -4.48 17.69 -23.24
C VAL A 133 -5.16 18.52 -24.32
N SER A 134 -4.40 19.34 -25.05
CA SER A 134 -4.93 20.10 -26.19
C SER A 134 -3.87 20.19 -27.29
N MET A 135 -4.22 19.66 -28.46
CA MET A 135 -3.47 19.86 -29.70
C MET A 135 -4.15 20.94 -30.52
N GLU A 136 -3.37 21.88 -31.01
CA GLU A 136 -3.82 22.96 -31.87
C GLU A 136 -3.24 22.82 -33.27
N PHE A 137 -4.04 23.17 -34.28
CA PHE A 137 -3.66 23.05 -35.67
C PHE A 137 -2.82 24.25 -36.09
N THR A 138 -1.62 23.99 -36.64
CA THR A 138 -0.82 25.05 -37.26
C THR A 138 -0.63 24.77 -38.74
N VAL A 139 -0.84 25.80 -39.56
CA VAL A 139 -0.75 25.69 -41.01
C VAL A 139 0.15 26.80 -41.52
N ALA A 140 1.19 26.42 -42.26
CA ALA A 140 2.07 27.34 -42.97
C ALA A 140 1.68 27.38 -44.44
N LEU A 141 1.35 28.57 -44.94
CA LEU A 141 1.30 28.83 -46.38
C LEU A 141 2.54 29.62 -46.77
N ARG A 142 3.30 29.12 -47.74
CA ARG A 142 4.58 29.71 -48.18
C ARG A 142 5.66 29.74 -47.09
N LYS A 143 5.83 30.87 -46.39
CA LYS A 143 6.92 31.13 -45.40
C LYS A 143 6.42 31.55 -44.01
N THR A 144 5.12 31.67 -43.80
CA THR A 144 4.54 32.14 -42.53
C THR A 144 3.74 31.03 -41.87
N TRP A 145 4.15 30.64 -40.66
CA TRP A 145 3.39 29.74 -39.79
C TRP A 145 2.24 30.52 -39.17
N LYS A 146 1.01 30.03 -39.34
CA LYS A 146 -0.18 30.65 -38.76
C LYS A 146 -0.79 29.72 -37.72
N GLU A 147 -1.11 30.28 -36.56
CA GLU A 147 -1.59 29.57 -35.37
C GLU A 147 -3.08 29.21 -35.46
N ASN A 148 -3.82 29.81 -36.39
CA ASN A 148 -5.22 29.48 -36.62
C ASN A 148 -5.66 29.74 -38.07
N LEU A 149 -6.59 28.91 -38.53
CA LEU A 149 -7.12 28.90 -39.90
C LEU A 149 -8.25 29.92 -40.14
N THR A 150 -8.45 30.83 -39.17
CA THR A 150 -9.40 31.94 -39.23
C THR A 150 -9.04 33.01 -40.27
N GLU A 151 -7.80 33.02 -40.76
CA GLU A 151 -7.34 33.95 -41.81
C GLU A 151 -7.38 33.36 -43.24
N LEU A 152 -7.89 32.14 -43.41
CA LEU A 152 -8.03 31.52 -44.73
C LEU A 152 -9.31 31.99 -45.44
N SER A 153 -9.29 31.97 -46.78
CA SER A 153 -10.46 32.34 -47.59
C SER A 153 -11.65 31.40 -47.29
N GLY A 154 -12.89 31.91 -47.41
CA GLY A 154 -14.10 31.19 -47.00
C GLY A 154 -14.24 29.76 -47.56
N GLY A 155 -13.73 29.50 -48.76
CA GLY A 155 -13.73 28.17 -49.38
C GLY A 155 -12.76 27.17 -48.71
N GLN A 156 -11.62 27.64 -48.18
CA GLN A 156 -10.68 26.80 -47.45
C GLN A 156 -11.21 26.44 -46.05
N ARG A 157 -11.89 27.38 -45.38
CA ARG A 157 -12.57 27.14 -44.09
C ARG A 157 -13.67 26.07 -44.21
N LEU A 158 -14.44 26.09 -45.28
CA LEU A 158 -15.54 25.14 -45.48
C LEU A 158 -15.02 23.69 -45.64
N LYS A 159 -13.95 23.51 -46.43
CA LYS A 159 -13.32 22.19 -46.61
C LYS A 159 -12.80 21.65 -45.28
N GLN A 160 -12.12 22.47 -44.49
CA GLN A 160 -11.54 22.03 -43.22
C GLN A 160 -12.59 21.67 -42.15
N LYS A 161 -13.70 22.42 -42.06
CA LYS A 161 -14.77 22.15 -41.07
C LYS A 161 -15.40 20.76 -41.28
N ASN A 162 -15.50 20.32 -42.54
CA ASN A 162 -15.97 18.98 -42.88
C ASN A 162 -14.97 17.88 -42.47
N TYR A 163 -13.65 18.13 -42.62
CA TYR A 163 -12.62 17.15 -42.21
C TYR A 163 -12.41 17.08 -40.69
N SER A 164 -12.48 18.21 -39.99
CA SER A 164 -12.40 18.23 -38.51
C SER A 164 -13.56 17.44 -37.88
N ASN A 165 -14.78 17.60 -38.42
CA ASN A 165 -15.93 16.79 -38.01
C ASN A 165 -15.72 15.30 -38.32
N PHE A 166 -15.16 14.95 -39.49
CA PHE A 166 -14.89 13.56 -39.86
C PHE A 166 -13.86 12.89 -38.94
N MET A 167 -12.84 13.63 -38.48
CA MET A 167 -11.81 13.11 -37.57
C MET A 167 -12.30 13.04 -36.13
N THR A 168 -13.15 13.98 -35.70
CA THR A 168 -13.77 13.98 -34.36
C THR A 168 -14.67 12.75 -34.17
N ILE A 169 -15.46 12.40 -35.19
CA ILE A 169 -16.34 11.22 -35.17
C ILE A 169 -15.55 9.90 -35.10
N LYS A 170 -14.33 9.84 -35.69
CA LYS A 170 -13.48 8.65 -35.61
C LYS A 170 -12.75 8.48 -34.27
N LEU A 171 -12.54 9.57 -33.53
CA LEU A 171 -11.82 9.54 -32.25
C LEU A 171 -12.75 9.31 -31.05
N THR A 172 -14.06 9.59 -31.16
CA THR A 172 -15.06 9.31 -30.12
C THR A 172 -15.69 7.92 -30.20
N GLY A 173 -15.40 7.16 -31.27
CA GLY A 173 -15.89 5.79 -31.48
C GLY A 173 -14.89 4.68 -31.11
N LEU A 174 -13.78 5.02 -30.45
CA LEU A 174 -12.77 4.13 -29.88
C LEU A 174 -12.68 4.38 -28.37
#